data_AF-A0A377B641-F1
#
_entry.id   AF-A0A377B641-F1
#
_cell.length_a   1.000
_cell.length_b   1.000
_cell.length_c   1.000
_cell.angle_alpha   90.00
_cell.angle_beta   90.00
_cell.angle_gamma   90.00
#
_symmetry.space_group_name_H-M   'P 1'
#
loop_
_entity.id
_entity.type
_entity.pdbx_description
1 polymer ?
#
loop_
_entity_poly.entity_id
_entity_poly.type
_entity_poly.pdbx_seq_one_letter_code
_entity_poly.pdbx_strand_id
1 'polypeptide(L)'
;MGNPHCVIQVDDVDTAAVETLGPVLESHERFPERANIGFMQVVKREHIRLRVYERGAGETQACGSGACAAVAVGIQQGLLAEEVRGGTPRRSS
;
A
#
# COMPACT_ATOMS: atom_id res chain seq x y z
N MET A 1 13.73 -5.81 2.02
CA MET A 1 12.54 -6.64 2.30
C MET A 1 12.75 -7.36 3.63
N GLY A 2 12.72 -6.63 4.75
CA GLY A 2 13.07 -7.17 6.08
C GLY A 2 12.12 -6.72 7.19
N ASN A 3 11.00 -6.09 6.83
CA ASN A 3 9.94 -5.66 7.73
C ASN A 3 8.59 -6.10 7.15
N PRO A 4 7.63 -6.53 7.98
CA PRO A 4 6.35 -7.05 7.53
C PRO A 4 5.50 -5.95 6.86
N HIS A 5 4.96 -6.26 5.69
CA HIS A 5 4.04 -5.43 4.93
C HIS A 5 2.70 -6.15 4.79
N CYS A 6 1.61 -5.44 5.04
CA CYS A 6 0.25 -5.88 4.72
C CYS A 6 -0.29 -4.97 3.62
N VAL A 7 -0.88 -5.52 2.57
CA VAL A 7 -1.48 -4.75 1.48
C VAL A 7 -2.96 -5.10 1.39
N ILE A 8 -3.80 -4.08 1.42
CA ILE A 8 -5.24 -4.19 1.19
C ILE A 8 -5.61 -3.46 -0.08
N GLN A 9 -6.43 -4.11 -0.90
CA GLN A 9 -7.00 -3.48 -2.08
C GLN A 9 -8.16 -2.56 -1.66
N VAL A 10 -8.20 -1.37 -2.24
CA VAL A 10 -9.27 -0.38 -2.07
C VAL A 10 -9.75 0.12 -3.42
N ASP A 11 -10.99 0.59 -3.46
CA ASP A 11 -11.58 1.15 -4.68
C ASP A 11 -10.96 2.50 -5.05
N ASP A 12 -10.66 3.33 -4.04
CA ASP A 12 -10.04 4.64 -4.20
C ASP A 12 -9.14 4.98 -3.00
N VAL A 13 -7.87 5.32 -3.27
CA VAL A 13 -6.93 5.71 -2.22
C VAL A 13 -7.25 7.06 -1.61
N ASP A 14 -7.92 7.97 -2.34
CA ASP A 14 -8.20 9.33 -1.83
C ASP A 14 -9.28 9.30 -0.74
N THR A 15 -10.19 8.34 -0.81
CA THR A 15 -11.28 8.13 0.16
C THR A 15 -11.02 6.96 1.12
N ALA A 16 -9.94 6.19 0.91
CA ALA A 16 -9.55 5.12 1.81
C ALA A 16 -9.34 5.65 3.23
N ALA A 17 -9.86 4.90 4.21
CA ALA A 17 -9.83 5.25 5.62
C ALA A 17 -8.44 4.96 6.25
N VAL A 18 -7.37 5.49 5.65
CA VAL A 18 -5.97 5.21 6.02
C VAL A 18 -5.69 5.59 7.47
N GLU A 19 -6.19 6.74 7.93
CA GLU A 19 -5.95 7.24 9.29
C GLU A 19 -6.69 6.44 10.36
N THR A 20 -7.80 5.77 10.04
CA THR A 20 -8.58 4.99 11.02
C THR A 20 -8.28 3.49 10.94
N LEU A 21 -8.15 2.93 9.74
CA LEU A 21 -7.81 1.52 9.54
C LEU A 21 -6.31 1.25 9.67
N GLY A 22 -5.46 2.21 9.29
CA GLY A 22 -4.00 2.08 9.36
C GLY A 22 -3.50 1.69 10.75
N PRO A 23 -3.82 2.43 11.83
CA PRO A 23 -3.40 2.10 13.19
C PRO A 23 -3.94 0.74 13.68
N VAL A 24 -5.18 0.41 13.32
CA VAL A 24 -5.83 -0.85 13.72
C VAL A 24 -5.14 -2.04 13.07
N LEU A 25 -4.80 -1.93 11.79
CA LEU A 25 -4.12 -2.98 11.04
C LEU A 25 -2.63 -3.07 11.36
N GLU A 26 -1.97 -1.93 11.60
CA GLU A 26 -0.55 -1.85 11.97
C GLU A 26 -0.26 -2.64 13.25
N SER A 27 -1.15 -2.54 14.23
CA SER A 27 -1.03 -3.18 15.55
C SER A 27 -1.81 -4.50 15.68
N HIS A 28 -2.32 -5.03 14.57
CA HIS A 28 -3.13 -6.26 14.58
C HIS A 28 -2.33 -7.45 15.15
N GLU A 29 -2.98 -8.30 15.95
CA GLU A 29 -2.35 -9.44 16.66
C GLU A 29 -1.54 -10.41 15.78
N ARG A 30 -1.89 -10.45 14.48
CA ARG A 30 -1.21 -11.26 13.45
C ARG A 30 0.15 -10.70 13.05
N PHE A 31 0.47 -9.48 13.46
CA PHE A 31 1.74 -8.81 13.25
C PHE A 31 2.38 -8.50 14.61
N PRO A 32 3.06 -9.47 15.26
CA PRO A 32 3.68 -9.28 16.57
C PRO A 32 4.69 -8.13 16.62
N GLU A 33 5.37 -7.89 15.50
CA GLU A 33 6.33 -6.80 15.34
C GLU A 33 5.73 -5.54 14.69
N ARG A 34 4.40 -5.51 14.54
CA ARG A 34 3.60 -4.56 13.76
C ARG A 34 3.96 -4.55 12.29
N ALA A 35 3.11 -3.98 11.42
CA ALA A 35 3.33 -4.01 9.97
C ALA A 35 3.11 -2.65 9.30
N ASN A 36 3.77 -2.42 8.17
CA ASN A 36 3.44 -1.32 7.28
C ASN A 36 2.18 -1.68 6.48
N ILE A 37 1.18 -0.81 6.49
CA ILE A 37 -0.12 -1.09 5.88
C ILE A 37 -0.26 -0.30 4.57
N GLY A 38 -0.27 -0.99 3.45
CA GLY A 38 -0.46 -0.41 2.12
C GLY A 38 -1.92 -0.48 1.67
N PHE A 39 -2.46 0.65 1.23
CA PHE A 39 -3.80 0.78 0.66
C PHE A 39 -3.65 0.94 -0.86
N MET A 40 -3.87 -0.14 -1.59
CA MET A 40 -3.60 -0.23 -3.02
C MET A 40 -4.90 -0.06 -3.82
N GLN A 41 -4.93 0.93 -4.71
CA GLN A 41 -5.95 1.04 -5.75
C GLN A 41 -5.36 0.59 -7.08
N VAL A 42 -6.01 -0.37 -7.72
CA VAL A 42 -5.68 -0.77 -9.10
C VAL A 42 -6.41 0.16 -10.05
N VAL A 43 -5.68 1.09 -10.69
CA VAL A 43 -6.25 1.99 -11.70
C VAL A 43 -6.32 1.28 -13.05
N LYS A 44 -5.26 0.52 -13.39
CA LYS A 44 -5.13 -0.34 -14.57
C LYS A 44 -4.21 -1.51 -14.24
N ARG A 45 -4.17 -2.54 -15.10
CA ARG A 45 -3.32 -3.73 -14.90
C ARG A 45 -1.83 -3.42 -14.74
N GLU A 46 -1.37 -2.30 -15.29
CA GLU A 46 0.01 -1.83 -15.23
C GLU A 46 0.18 -0.55 -14.39
N HIS A 47 -0.87 -0.08 -13.69
CA HIS A 47 -0.83 1.17 -12.94
C HIS A 47 -1.62 1.07 -11.64
N ILE A 48 -0.93 1.27 -10.51
CA ILE A 48 -1.54 1.35 -9.19
C ILE A 48 -1.32 2.71 -8.54
N ARG A 49 -2.24 3.10 -7.67
CA ARG A 49 -2.03 4.15 -6.68
C ARG A 49 -1.88 3.49 -5.31
N LEU A 50 -1.04 4.05 -4.45
CA LEU A 50 -0.74 3.49 -3.14
C LEU A 50 -0.62 4.60 -2.11
N ARG A 51 -1.28 4.42 -0.97
CA ARG A 51 -0.99 5.13 0.29
C ARG A 51 -0.47 4.13 1.30
N VAL A 52 0.44 4.54 2.17
CA VAL A 52 1.03 3.65 3.18
C VAL A 52 0.87 4.28 4.56
N TYR A 53 0.42 3.48 5.51
CA TYR A 53 0.54 3.77 6.93
C TYR A 53 1.78 3.05 7.46
N GLU A 54 2.83 3.82 7.74
CA GLU A 54 4.11 3.30 8.21
C GLU A 54 4.13 3.12 9.73
N ARG A 55 4.70 1.98 10.13
CA ARG A 55 4.89 1.62 11.54
C ARG A 55 5.62 2.74 12.30
N GLY A 56 4.94 3.34 13.26
CA GLY A 56 5.50 4.40 14.11
C GLY A 56 5.73 5.76 13.44
N ALA A 57 5.41 5.91 12.16
CA ALA A 57 5.53 7.18 11.42
C ALA A 57 4.18 7.75 10.98
N GLY A 58 3.13 6.92 10.92
CA GLY A 58 1.81 7.32 10.45
C GLY A 58 1.71 7.29 8.94
N GLU A 59 0.78 8.06 8.37
CA GLU A 59 0.61 8.07 6.92
C GLU A 59 1.80 8.72 6.21
N THR A 60 2.37 8.02 5.24
CA THR A 60 3.41 8.53 4.36
C THR A 60 2.98 8.47 2.89
N GLN A 61 3.49 9.43 2.11
CA GLN A 61 3.48 9.31 0.65
C GLN A 61 4.40 8.14 0.26
N ALA A 62 3.85 7.20 -0.52
CA ALA A 62 4.40 5.87 -0.74
C ALA A 62 5.94 5.81 -0.75
N CYS A 63 6.49 5.10 0.23
CA CYS A 63 7.87 4.64 0.24
C CYS A 63 8.08 3.61 -0.89
N GLY A 64 9.25 3.65 -1.55
CA GLY A 64 9.58 2.76 -2.67
C GLY A 64 9.43 1.26 -2.38
N SER A 65 9.61 0.81 -1.13
CA SER A 65 9.39 -0.59 -0.76
C SER A 65 7.91 -0.97 -0.66
N GLY A 66 7.05 -0.03 -0.25
CA GLY A 66 5.59 -0.24 -0.24
C GLY A 66 5.02 -0.41 -1.65
N ALA A 67 5.54 0.34 -2.62
CA ALA A 67 5.17 0.21 -4.02
C ALA A 67 5.53 -1.19 -4.57
N CYS A 68 6.75 -1.68 -4.31
CA CYS A 68 7.16 -3.02 -4.73
C CYS A 68 6.31 -4.13 -4.09
N ALA A 69 5.99 -4.00 -2.79
CA ALA A 69 5.13 -4.97 -2.09
C ALA A 69 3.71 -5.01 -2.69
N ALA A 70 3.13 -3.84 -2.99
CA ALA A 70 1.80 -3.75 -3.59
C ALA A 70 1.76 -4.37 -5.00
N VAL A 71 2.78 -4.11 -5.83
CA VAL A 71 2.91 -4.72 -7.15
C VAL A 71 3.01 -6.25 -7.05
N ALA A 72 3.87 -6.77 -6.17
CA ALA A 72 4.03 -8.20 -5.98
C ALA A 72 2.72 -8.88 -5.55
N VAL A 73 1.98 -8.28 -4.60
CA VAL A 73 0.67 -8.78 -4.14
C VAL A 73 -0.35 -8.74 -5.27
N GLY A 74 -0.42 -7.65 -6.04
CA GLY A 74 -1.35 -7.52 -7.16
C GLY A 74 -1.08 -8.52 -8.28
N ILE A 75 0.18 -8.85 -8.57
CA ILE A 75 0.55 -9.92 -9.52
C ILE A 75 0.13 -11.28 -8.96
N GLN A 76 0.44 -11.58 -7.69
CA GLN A 76 0.08 -12.84 -7.05
C GLN A 76 -1.45 -13.08 -7.01
N GLN A 77 -2.23 -12.01 -6.90
CA GLN A 77 -3.70 -12.05 -6.92
C GLN A 77 -4.29 -12.02 -8.34
N GLY A 78 -3.48 -11.95 -9.40
CA GLY A 78 -3.93 -11.89 -10.80
C GLY A 78 -4.52 -10.54 -11.23
N LEU A 79 -4.44 -9.53 -10.36
CA LEU A 79 -5.00 -8.20 -10.56
C LEU A 79 -4.13 -7.32 -11.46
N LEU A 80 -2.81 -7.55 -11.43
CA LEU A 80 -1.82 -6.79 -12.20
C LEU A 80 -1.13 -7.67 -13.26
N ALA A 81 -0.57 -7.03 -14.28
CA ALA A 81 0.33 -7.67 -15.25
C ALA A 81 1.72 -7.89 -14.63
N GLU A 82 2.53 -8.80 -15.18
CA GLU A 82 3.90 -9.06 -14.68
C GLU A 82 4.80 -7.82 -14.73
N GLU A 83 4.48 -6.83 -15.58
CA GLU A 83 5.15 -5.54 -15.64
C GLU A 83 4.20 -4.40 -15.23
N VAL A 84 4.51 -3.70 -14.13
CA VAL A 84 3.70 -2.60 -13.57
C VAL A 84 4.55 -1.35 -13.44
N ARG A 85 4.06 -0.21 -13.95
CA ARG A 85 4.70 1.10 -13.80
C ARG A 85 4.10 1.83 -12.60
N GLY A 86 4.88 1.98 -11.52
CA GLY A 86 4.49 2.76 -10.34
C GLY A 86 4.67 4.27 -10.54
N GLY A 87 3.61 5.06 -10.33
CA GLY A 87 3.68 6.51 -10.29
C GLY A 87 3.25 7.04 -8.91
N THR A 88 4.14 7.75 -8.22
CA THR A 88 3.79 8.51 -7.01
C THR A 88 2.99 9.76 -7.40
N PRO A 89 1.94 10.16 -6.63
CA PRO A 89 1.18 11.37 -6.94
C PRO A 89 2.10 12.59 -6.83
N ARG A 90 2.45 13.21 -7.96
CA ARG A 90 3.06 14.55 -7.96
C ARG A 90 1.96 15.56 -7.64
N ARG A 91 2.14 16.35 -6.58
CA ARG A 91 1.34 17.56 -6.32
C ARG A 91 1.49 18.48 -7.53
N SER A 92 0.38 18.81 -8.17
CA SER A 92 0.26 20.02 -8.99
C SER A 92 0.27 21.23 -8.06
N SER A 93 1.35 22.00 -8.11
CA SER A 93 1.41 23.40 -7.65
C SER A 93 0.84 24.32 -8.72
#